data_AF-A0A963W6Y3-F1
#
_entry.id   AF-A0A963W6Y3-F1
#
_cell.length_a   1.000
_cell.length_b   1.000
_cell.length_c   1.000
_cell.angle_alpha   90.00
_cell.angle_beta   90.00
_cell.angle_gamma   90.00
#
_symmetry.space_group_name_H-M   'P 1'
#
loop_
_entity.id
_entity.type
_entity.pdbx_description
1 polymer ?
#
loop_
_entity_poly.entity_id
_entity_poly.type
_entity_poly.pdbx_seq_one_letter_code
_entity_poly.pdbx_strand_id
1 'polypeptide(L)'
;FELGCTYRLLPSHDRSRFEDCWSGELGARHFQLHEAWLQERRNSGKNTRYVTVFRGSLITIDFARDFLGTTLVERADRHRSLFGGRKDSVKLGGKQLDFVDMVHPGFEDEFCVYSNDQVEARYLVHPEYVERLMAVQQAFAGEDIRAIFDAGELVVVVETDNLFESGSIEAREDRSRIERTVEQFASLADLAQTLNERER
;
A
#
# COMPACT_ATOMS: atom_id res chain seq x y z
N PHE A 1 -1.03 -3.71 9.11
CA PHE A 1 0.41 -3.69 9.45
C PHE A 1 1.08 -5.06 9.26
N GLU A 2 0.61 -6.11 9.95
CA GLU A 2 1.22 -7.45 9.92
C GLU A 2 1.37 -8.06 8.51
N LEU A 3 0.34 -7.94 7.65
CA LEU A 3 0.44 -8.36 6.25
C LEU A 3 1.56 -7.60 5.51
N GLY A 4 1.68 -6.30 5.77
CA GLY A 4 2.73 -5.45 5.22
C GLY A 4 4.13 -5.94 5.60
N CYS A 5 4.33 -6.42 6.83
CA CYS A 5 5.59 -7.02 7.26
C CYS A 5 5.80 -8.42 6.66
N THR A 6 4.77 -9.27 6.72
CA THR A 6 4.79 -10.68 6.28
C THR A 6 5.14 -10.82 4.80
N TYR A 7 4.55 -9.96 3.96
CA TYR A 7 4.78 -9.91 2.53
C TYR A 7 5.81 -8.84 2.12
N ARG A 8 6.54 -8.28 3.10
CA ARG A 8 7.63 -7.32 2.90
C ARG A 8 7.22 -6.07 2.10
N LEU A 9 5.98 -5.60 2.20
CA LEU A 9 5.61 -4.26 1.73
C LEU A 9 6.32 -3.20 2.58
N LEU A 10 6.53 -3.50 3.86
CA LEU A 10 7.31 -2.70 4.80
C LEU A 10 8.72 -3.27 4.96
N PRO A 11 9.74 -2.41 5.13
CA PRO A 11 11.10 -2.86 5.41
C PRO A 11 11.21 -3.47 6.82
N SER A 12 12.23 -4.31 6.98
CA SER A 12 12.64 -4.78 8.31
C SER A 12 12.98 -3.60 9.22
N HIS A 13 12.57 -3.69 10.48
CA HIS A 13 12.74 -2.62 11.46
C HIS A 13 12.83 -3.19 12.87
N ASP A 14 13.37 -2.40 13.79
CA ASP A 14 13.46 -2.72 15.23
C ASP A 14 12.45 -1.92 16.06
N ARG A 15 11.95 -0.81 15.52
CA ARG A 15 10.98 0.07 16.15
C ARG A 15 9.89 0.46 15.17
N SER A 16 8.67 0.49 15.66
CA SER A 16 7.49 1.00 14.98
C SER A 16 6.81 2.03 15.87
N ARG A 17 6.45 3.18 15.29
CA ARG A 17 5.56 4.17 15.90
C ARG A 17 4.40 4.41 14.95
N PHE A 18 3.20 4.52 15.50
CA PHE A 18 2.00 4.81 14.73
C PHE A 18 1.38 6.12 15.23
N GLU A 19 0.98 6.98 14.30
CA GLU A 19 0.35 8.27 14.56
C GLU A 19 -0.91 8.40 13.70
N ASP A 20 -1.80 9.32 14.08
CA ASP A 20 -2.98 9.70 13.30
C ASP A 20 -3.81 8.52 12.78
N CYS A 21 -4.45 7.82 13.72
CA CYS A 21 -5.34 6.71 13.41
C CYS A 21 -6.74 7.22 13.03
N TRP A 22 -7.11 6.99 11.77
CA TRP A 22 -8.46 7.20 11.26
C TRP A 22 -9.11 5.85 10.99
N SER A 23 -10.41 5.74 11.26
CA SER A 23 -11.16 4.53 10.96
C SER A 23 -12.64 4.85 10.75
N GLY A 24 -13.34 3.96 10.05
CA GLY A 24 -14.75 4.15 9.77
C GLY A 24 -15.25 3.15 8.73
N GLU A 25 -16.28 3.55 7.98
CA GLU A 25 -16.86 2.74 6.92
C GLU A 25 -16.73 3.45 5.57
N LEU A 26 -16.22 2.74 4.56
CA LEU A 26 -16.26 3.14 3.15
C LEU A 26 -17.30 2.27 2.46
N GLY A 27 -18.51 2.81 2.29
CA GLY A 27 -19.66 2.01 1.91
C GLY A 27 -20.01 1.00 3.01
N ALA A 28 -19.87 -0.30 2.72
CA ALA A 28 -20.12 -1.39 3.68
C ALA A 28 -18.83 -2.01 4.26
N ARG A 29 -17.66 -1.43 3.97
CA ARG A 29 -16.36 -1.97 4.35
C ARG A 29 -15.77 -1.15 5.47
N HIS A 30 -15.32 -1.81 6.54
CA HIS A 30 -14.51 -1.12 7.53
C HIS A 30 -13.16 -0.74 6.92
N PHE A 31 -12.65 0.42 7.28
CA PHE A 31 -11.30 0.83 6.96
C PHE A 31 -10.58 1.34 8.19
N GLN A 32 -9.26 1.19 8.17
CA GLN A 32 -8.34 1.80 9.10
C GLN A 32 -7.19 2.43 8.32
N LEU A 33 -6.80 3.64 8.72
CA LEU A 33 -5.65 4.37 8.21
C LEU A 33 -4.80 4.81 9.40
N HIS A 34 -3.48 4.67 9.31
CA HIS A 34 -2.55 5.27 10.26
C HIS A 34 -1.23 5.63 9.58
N GLU A 35 -0.58 6.68 10.07
CA GLU A 35 0.81 6.97 9.73
C GLU A 35 1.73 6.04 10.51
N ALA A 36 2.71 5.45 9.82
CA ALA A 36 3.71 4.58 10.43
C ALA A 36 5.11 5.16 10.23
N TRP A 37 5.87 5.20 11.31
CA TRP A 37 7.28 5.56 11.32
C TRP A 37 8.10 4.38 11.83
N LEU A 38 8.89 3.78 10.93
CA LEU A 38 9.69 2.59 11.21
C LEU A 38 11.18 2.93 11.22
N GLN A 39 11.89 2.37 12.20
CA GLN A 39 13.32 2.60 12.37
C GLN A 39 14.10 1.31 12.58
N GLU A 40 15.27 1.23 11.95
CA GLU A 40 16.23 0.14 12.11
C GLU A 40 17.44 0.62 12.92
N ARG A 41 17.92 -0.26 13.80
CA ARG A 41 19.11 -0.08 14.60
C ARG A 41 20.35 -0.35 13.75
N ARG A 42 21.20 0.66 13.58
CA ARG A 42 22.50 0.55 12.93
C ARG A 42 23.61 0.66 13.97
N ASN A 43 24.49 -0.34 14.00
CA ASN A 43 25.69 -0.35 14.84
C ASN A 43 26.91 0.05 14.00
N SER A 44 27.75 0.94 14.53
CA SER A 44 29.06 1.27 13.97
C SER A 44 30.08 1.33 15.10
N GLY A 45 30.91 0.29 15.22
CA GLY A 45 31.80 0.10 16.35
C GLY A 45 31.04 0.06 17.68
N LYS A 46 31.31 1.02 18.57
CA LYS A 46 30.63 1.16 19.87
C LYS A 46 29.37 2.01 19.83
N ASN A 47 29.07 2.64 18.69
CA ASN A 47 27.95 3.56 18.56
C ASN A 47 26.74 2.83 17.98
N THR A 48 25.57 3.07 18.57
CA THR A 48 24.28 2.60 18.09
C THR A 48 23.44 3.81 17.70
N ARG A 49 22.87 3.83 16.50
CA ARG A 49 21.90 4.85 16.06
C ARG A 49 20.67 4.17 15.45
N TYR A 50 19.52 4.83 15.54
CA TYR A 50 18.33 4.43 14.81
C TYR A 50 18.23 5.26 13.53
N VAL A 51 17.95 4.61 12.41
CA VAL A 51 17.72 5.25 11.12
C VAL A 51 16.29 4.99 10.69
N THR A 52 15.61 6.01 10.18
CA THR A 52 14.31 5.83 9.54
C THR A 52 14.49 4.95 8.32
N VAL A 53 13.70 3.88 8.23
CA VAL A 53 13.67 2.97 7.09
C VAL A 53 12.35 3.05 6.34
N PHE A 54 11.30 3.56 6.98
CA PHE A 54 10.02 3.85 6.34
C PHE A 54 9.31 4.95 7.12
N ARG A 55 8.66 5.85 6.38
CA ARG A 55 7.66 6.79 6.89
C ARG A 55 6.54 6.84 5.85
N GLY A 56 5.30 6.74 6.30
CA GLY A 56 4.18 6.90 5.39
C GLY A 56 2.88 6.33 5.92
N SER A 57 1.89 6.23 5.04
CA SER A 57 0.53 5.79 5.39
C SER A 57 0.34 4.29 5.18
N LEU A 58 -0.33 3.68 6.15
CA LEU A 58 -0.84 2.32 6.10
C LEU A 58 -2.35 2.35 6.12
N ILE A 59 -2.95 1.83 5.07
CA ILE A 59 -4.39 1.75 4.89
C ILE A 59 -4.79 0.28 4.85
N THR A 60 -5.79 -0.10 5.64
CA THR A 60 -6.38 -1.45 5.65
C THR A 60 -7.87 -1.30 5.35
N ILE A 61 -8.37 -2.09 4.41
CA ILE A 61 -9.78 -2.12 4.01
C ILE A 61 -10.27 -3.56 4.07
N ASP A 62 -11.37 -3.77 4.78
CA ASP A 62 -11.92 -5.11 5.02
C ASP A 62 -12.87 -5.55 3.89
N PHE A 63 -12.87 -6.85 3.65
CA PHE A 63 -13.72 -7.52 2.67
C PHE A 63 -14.64 -8.52 3.37
N ALA A 64 -15.92 -8.50 2.99
CA ALA A 64 -16.91 -9.42 3.54
C ALA A 64 -16.66 -10.89 3.16
N ARG A 65 -15.86 -11.14 2.12
CA ARG A 65 -15.45 -12.47 1.67
C ARG A 65 -13.95 -12.51 1.48
N ASP A 66 -13.36 -13.63 1.85
CA ASP A 66 -11.95 -13.87 1.63
C ASP A 66 -11.62 -13.90 0.13
N PHE A 67 -10.42 -13.41 -0.21
CA PHE A 67 -9.74 -13.67 -1.47
C PHE A 67 -9.37 -15.15 -1.56
N LEU A 68 -9.48 -15.72 -2.76
CA LEU A 68 -9.10 -17.10 -3.05
C LEU A 68 -7.58 -17.30 -2.96
N GLY A 69 -6.83 -16.27 -3.38
CA GLY A 69 -5.38 -16.22 -3.37
C GLY A 69 -4.83 -14.97 -2.68
N THR A 70 -3.51 -14.93 -2.62
CA THR A 70 -2.73 -13.79 -2.18
C THR A 70 -2.24 -13.05 -3.42
N THR A 71 -2.58 -11.78 -3.57
CA THR A 71 -2.16 -10.95 -4.71
C THR A 71 -1.38 -9.74 -4.22
N LEU A 72 -0.11 -9.66 -4.61
CA LEU A 72 0.82 -8.57 -4.28
C LEU A 72 0.97 -7.64 -5.49
N VAL A 73 0.84 -6.34 -5.27
CA VAL A 73 1.09 -5.27 -6.24
C VAL A 73 2.23 -4.40 -5.73
N GLU A 74 3.26 -4.23 -6.54
CA GLU A 74 4.49 -3.53 -6.14
C GLU A 74 5.18 -2.86 -7.32
N ARG A 75 6.14 -1.98 -7.06
CA ARG A 75 6.90 -1.30 -8.12
C ARG A 75 7.69 -2.29 -8.98
N ALA A 76 7.71 -2.03 -10.29
CA ALA A 76 8.27 -2.96 -11.28
C ALA A 76 9.77 -3.29 -11.07
N ASP A 77 10.51 -2.41 -10.40
CA ASP A 77 11.95 -2.56 -10.16
C ASP A 77 12.31 -3.29 -8.85
N ARG A 78 11.33 -3.56 -7.98
CA ARG A 78 11.58 -4.11 -6.64
C ARG A 78 12.10 -5.54 -6.64
N HIS A 79 11.67 -6.33 -7.61
CA HIS A 79 12.03 -7.74 -7.75
C HIS A 79 12.67 -7.98 -9.11
N ARG A 80 13.90 -7.48 -9.26
CA ARG A 80 14.71 -7.73 -10.44
C ARG A 80 15.42 -9.09 -10.41
N SER A 81 15.44 -9.75 -11.56
CA SER A 81 16.22 -10.96 -11.80
C SER A 81 17.71 -10.63 -11.87
N LEU A 82 18.57 -11.64 -11.65
CA LEU A 82 20.03 -11.51 -11.78
C LEU A 82 20.49 -11.18 -13.20
N PHE A 83 19.65 -11.44 -14.21
CA PHE A 83 19.93 -11.20 -15.63
C PHE A 83 19.21 -9.97 -16.18
N GLY A 84 18.63 -9.13 -15.31
CA GLY A 84 17.75 -8.03 -15.69
C GLY A 84 16.31 -8.48 -15.91
N GLY A 85 15.36 -7.53 -15.85
CA GLY A 85 13.92 -7.83 -15.90
C GLY A 85 13.33 -8.25 -14.55
N ARG A 86 12.01 -8.46 -14.53
CA ARG A 86 11.24 -8.91 -13.35
C ARG A 86 11.50 -10.38 -13.02
N LYS A 87 11.27 -10.81 -11.78
CA LYS A 87 11.34 -12.24 -11.40
C LYS A 87 10.07 -12.96 -11.85
N ASP A 88 10.18 -14.24 -12.18
CA ASP A 88 9.00 -15.07 -12.50
C ASP A 88 8.22 -15.46 -11.25
N SER A 89 8.89 -15.58 -10.09
CA SER A 89 8.26 -15.93 -8.82
C SER A 89 9.01 -15.31 -7.64
N VAL A 90 8.27 -15.07 -6.56
CA VAL A 90 8.79 -14.64 -5.26
C VAL A 90 8.26 -15.53 -4.14
N LYS A 91 9.04 -15.69 -3.07
CA LYS A 91 8.63 -16.43 -1.87
C LYS A 91 8.46 -15.46 -0.71
N LEU A 92 7.21 -15.21 -0.32
CA LEU A 92 6.82 -14.21 0.68
C LEU A 92 5.68 -14.79 1.54
N GLY A 93 5.64 -14.47 2.84
CA GLY A 93 4.61 -14.99 3.75
C GLY A 93 4.49 -16.52 3.79
N GLY A 94 5.57 -17.25 3.48
CA GLY A 94 5.55 -18.72 3.36
C GLY A 94 4.88 -19.27 2.10
N LYS A 95 4.44 -18.40 1.18
CA LYS A 95 3.79 -18.75 -0.09
C LYS A 95 4.75 -18.49 -1.26
N GLN A 96 4.59 -19.24 -2.35
CA GLN A 96 5.16 -18.88 -3.63
C GLN A 96 4.11 -18.06 -4.40
N LEU A 97 4.49 -16.87 -4.85
CA LEU A 97 3.66 -15.98 -5.66
C LEU A 97 4.34 -15.87 -7.02
N ASP A 98 3.60 -16.20 -8.08
CA ASP A 98 4.10 -16.18 -9.45
C ASP A 98 3.69 -14.87 -10.13
N PHE A 99 4.55 -14.37 -11.01
CA PHE A 99 4.30 -13.15 -11.76
C PHE A 99 3.00 -13.27 -12.57
N VAL A 100 2.18 -12.23 -12.54
CA VAL A 100 0.93 -12.15 -13.30
C VAL A 100 1.11 -11.15 -14.42
N ASP A 101 1.10 -11.65 -15.65
CA ASP A 101 1.12 -10.82 -16.86
C ASP A 101 -0.19 -10.03 -16.98
N MET A 102 -0.06 -8.70 -16.96
CA MET A 102 -1.16 -7.74 -16.96
C MET A 102 -1.28 -7.08 -18.33
N VAL A 103 -2.46 -7.16 -18.94
CA VAL A 103 -2.72 -6.67 -20.30
C VAL A 103 -2.96 -5.16 -20.33
N HIS A 104 -2.01 -4.37 -19.80
CA HIS A 104 -2.07 -2.91 -19.85
C HIS A 104 -0.66 -2.31 -19.96
N PRO A 105 -0.28 -1.68 -21.09
CA PRO A 105 1.09 -1.24 -21.33
C PRO A 105 1.64 -0.28 -20.27
N GLY A 106 0.84 0.71 -19.84
CA GLY A 106 1.26 1.66 -18.80
C GLY A 106 1.34 1.06 -17.40
N PHE A 107 0.77 -0.13 -17.19
CA PHE A 107 0.84 -0.82 -15.91
C PHE A 107 2.21 -1.47 -15.71
N GLU A 108 2.69 -2.21 -16.71
CA GLU A 108 3.89 -3.03 -16.59
C GLU A 108 5.17 -2.22 -16.40
N ASP A 109 5.17 -0.96 -16.84
CA ASP A 109 6.30 -0.05 -16.67
C ASP A 109 6.42 0.44 -15.22
N GLU A 110 5.28 0.62 -14.54
CA GLU A 110 5.24 1.17 -13.18
C GLU A 110 5.16 0.09 -12.09
N PHE A 111 4.46 -1.01 -12.38
CA PHE A 111 4.08 -2.02 -11.40
C PHE A 111 4.32 -3.44 -11.90
N CYS A 112 4.48 -4.35 -10.95
CA CYS A 112 4.43 -5.79 -11.12
C CYS A 112 3.39 -6.38 -10.18
N VAL A 113 2.74 -7.45 -10.63
CA VAL A 113 1.80 -8.24 -9.82
C VAL A 113 2.38 -9.63 -9.62
N TYR A 114 2.33 -10.12 -8.38
CA TYR A 114 2.63 -11.52 -8.05
C TYR A 114 1.46 -12.13 -7.32
N SER A 115 1.04 -13.34 -7.70
CA SER A 115 -0.06 -14.03 -7.05
C SER A 115 0.09 -15.54 -7.10
N ASN A 116 -0.53 -16.23 -6.14
CA ASN A 116 -0.75 -17.69 -6.22
C ASN A 116 -2.10 -18.06 -6.86
N ASP A 117 -2.93 -17.07 -7.22
CA ASP A 117 -4.14 -17.23 -8.02
C ASP A 117 -4.13 -16.22 -9.19
N GLN A 118 -3.74 -16.73 -10.35
CA GLN A 118 -3.59 -15.94 -11.59
C GLN A 118 -4.93 -15.38 -12.11
N VAL A 119 -6.04 -16.05 -11.82
CA VAL A 119 -7.36 -15.66 -12.33
C VAL A 119 -7.92 -14.54 -11.44
N GLU A 120 -7.90 -14.76 -10.12
CA GLU A 120 -8.36 -13.75 -9.17
C GLU A 120 -7.51 -12.48 -9.24
N ALA A 121 -6.18 -12.60 -9.40
CA ALA A 121 -5.30 -11.43 -9.52
C ALA A 121 -5.68 -10.50 -10.68
N ARG A 122 -6.02 -11.04 -11.86
CA ARG A 122 -6.41 -10.23 -13.03
C ARG A 122 -7.74 -9.53 -12.83
N TYR A 123 -8.62 -10.13 -12.03
CA TYR A 123 -9.89 -9.53 -11.65
C TYR A 123 -9.68 -8.39 -10.62
N LEU A 124 -8.83 -8.60 -9.61
CA LEU A 124 -8.53 -7.62 -8.57
C LEU A 124 -7.75 -6.42 -9.13
N VAL A 125 -6.71 -6.67 -9.93
CA VAL A 125 -5.77 -5.66 -10.44
C VAL A 125 -6.13 -5.22 -11.87
N HIS A 126 -7.42 -5.15 -12.17
CA HIS A 126 -7.90 -4.56 -13.42
C HIS A 126 -7.37 -3.12 -13.60
N PRO A 127 -7.14 -2.62 -14.83
CA PRO A 127 -6.57 -1.29 -15.09
C PRO A 127 -7.18 -0.15 -14.26
N GLU A 128 -8.51 -0.08 -14.20
CA GLU A 128 -9.21 0.93 -13.40
C GLU A 128 -8.84 0.89 -11.91
N TYR A 129 -8.62 -0.30 -11.32
CA TYR A 129 -8.20 -0.39 -9.91
C TYR A 129 -6.80 0.20 -9.69
N VAL A 130 -5.92 0.02 -10.67
CA VAL A 130 -4.57 0.59 -10.64
C VAL A 130 -4.64 2.11 -10.75
N GLU A 131 -5.46 2.63 -11.64
CA GLU A 131 -5.70 4.07 -11.75
C GLU A 131 -6.17 4.66 -10.40
N ARG A 132 -7.04 3.94 -9.68
CA ARG A 132 -7.47 4.34 -8.33
C ARG A 132 -6.35 4.26 -7.30
N LEU A 133 -5.50 3.22 -7.33
CA LEU A 133 -4.30 3.16 -6.48
C LEU A 133 -3.37 4.35 -6.76
N MET A 134 -3.14 4.71 -8.02
CA MET A 134 -2.34 5.87 -8.40
C MET A 134 -2.98 7.18 -7.92
N ALA A 135 -4.30 7.31 -8.00
CA ALA A 135 -5.03 8.46 -7.45
C ALA A 135 -4.87 8.57 -5.92
N VAL A 136 -4.90 7.44 -5.20
CA VAL A 136 -4.58 7.41 -3.76
C VAL A 136 -3.15 7.86 -3.51
N GLN A 137 -2.16 7.34 -4.25
CA GLN A 137 -0.77 7.79 -4.09
C GLN A 137 -0.67 9.32 -4.29
N GLN A 138 -1.31 9.86 -5.31
CA GLN A 138 -1.30 11.29 -5.61
C GLN A 138 -1.98 12.13 -4.51
N ALA A 139 -3.15 11.71 -4.02
CA ALA A 139 -3.86 12.41 -2.93
C ALA A 139 -3.06 12.42 -1.62
N PHE A 140 -2.25 11.37 -1.40
CA PHE A 140 -1.35 11.24 -0.26
C PHE A 140 0.01 11.92 -0.49
N ALA A 141 0.18 12.65 -1.61
CA ALA A 141 1.45 13.26 -2.03
C ALA A 141 2.63 12.29 -1.89
N GLY A 142 2.37 11.00 -2.11
CA GLY A 142 3.26 9.92 -1.76
C GLY A 142 4.02 9.39 -2.96
N GLU A 143 4.97 8.52 -2.64
CA GLU A 143 5.77 7.76 -3.57
C GLU A 143 5.67 6.26 -3.18
N ASP A 144 6.15 5.39 -4.05
CA ASP A 144 6.24 3.93 -3.79
C ASP A 144 4.98 3.29 -3.15
N ILE A 145 3.83 3.48 -3.80
CA ILE A 145 2.60 2.76 -3.43
C ILE A 145 2.74 1.26 -3.70
N ARG A 146 2.32 0.46 -2.71
CA ARG A 146 2.31 -1.00 -2.74
C ARG A 146 1.00 -1.50 -2.13
N ALA A 147 0.50 -2.63 -2.59
CA ALA A 147 -0.73 -3.21 -2.07
C ALA A 147 -0.66 -4.73 -1.97
N ILE A 148 -1.38 -5.31 -1.01
CA ILE A 148 -1.54 -6.75 -0.83
C ILE A 148 -3.00 -7.06 -0.56
N PHE A 149 -3.50 -8.05 -1.28
CA PHE A 149 -4.78 -8.70 -1.03
C PHE A 149 -4.48 -10.07 -0.44
N ASP A 150 -4.97 -10.35 0.76
CA ASP A 150 -4.84 -11.66 1.41
C ASP A 150 -6.01 -11.88 2.36
N ALA A 151 -6.61 -13.07 2.33
CA ALA A 151 -7.79 -13.41 3.14
C ALA A 151 -8.89 -12.35 3.01
N GLY A 152 -9.35 -11.72 4.09
CA GLY A 152 -10.39 -10.70 4.06
C GLY A 152 -9.88 -9.26 3.94
N GLU A 153 -8.60 -9.02 3.67
CA GLU A 153 -7.99 -7.69 3.84
C GLU A 153 -7.27 -7.21 2.58
N LEU A 154 -7.49 -5.93 2.25
CA LEU A 154 -6.61 -5.16 1.39
C LEU A 154 -5.75 -4.26 2.28
N VAL A 155 -4.42 -4.39 2.19
CA VAL A 155 -3.49 -3.45 2.80
C VAL A 155 -2.78 -2.67 1.71
N VAL A 156 -2.88 -1.34 1.78
CA VAL A 156 -2.16 -0.38 0.92
C VAL A 156 -1.11 0.34 1.76
N VAL A 157 0.10 0.43 1.23
CA VAL A 157 1.23 1.12 1.82
C VAL A 157 1.64 2.24 0.87
N VAL A 158 1.64 3.48 1.35
CA VAL A 158 2.11 4.64 0.60
C VAL A 158 3.26 5.25 1.37
N GLU A 159 4.44 5.36 0.74
CA GLU A 159 5.56 6.06 1.34
C GLU A 159 5.36 7.57 1.17
N THR A 160 5.43 8.31 2.25
CA THR A 160 5.09 9.73 2.25
C THR A 160 5.66 10.37 3.51
N ASP A 161 5.87 11.68 3.44
CA ASP A 161 6.21 12.46 4.63
C ASP A 161 5.01 12.56 5.58
N ASN A 162 5.11 13.36 6.65
CA ASN A 162 3.96 13.58 7.54
C ASN A 162 2.81 14.23 6.76
N LEU A 163 1.66 13.56 6.71
CA LEU A 163 0.50 14.02 5.96
C LEU A 163 -0.50 14.77 6.82
N PHE A 164 -0.69 14.32 8.06
CA PHE A 164 -1.61 14.95 9.01
C PHE A 164 -0.87 15.91 9.93
N GLU A 165 -0.29 16.97 9.37
CA GLU A 165 -0.01 18.14 10.20
C GLU A 165 -1.34 18.83 10.53
N SER A 166 -2.08 18.36 11.53
CA SER A 166 -3.21 19.12 12.08
C SER A 166 -2.68 20.12 13.11
N GLY A 167 -2.58 21.39 12.73
CA GLY A 167 -2.18 22.48 13.63
C GLY A 167 -1.14 23.41 13.02
N SER A 168 -1.61 24.50 12.41
CA SER A 168 -0.84 25.72 12.22
C SER A 168 -1.62 26.86 12.87
N ILE A 169 -0.93 27.92 13.33
CA ILE A 169 -1.59 29.14 13.83
C ILE A 169 -2.24 29.91 12.66
N GLU A 170 -1.97 29.52 11.41
CA GLU A 170 -2.45 30.19 10.21
C GLU A 170 -3.71 29.54 9.62
N ALA A 171 -4.85 30.22 9.75
CA ALA A 171 -6.15 29.77 9.23
C ALA A 171 -6.20 29.45 7.72
N ARG A 172 -5.26 30.00 6.93
CA ARG A 172 -5.13 29.67 5.49
C ARG A 172 -4.51 28.29 5.27
N GLU A 173 -3.57 27.90 6.12
CA GLU A 173 -2.96 26.57 6.09
C GLU A 173 -3.96 25.51 6.57
N ASP A 174 -4.83 25.85 7.53
CA ASP A 174 -5.89 24.95 7.98
C ASP A 174 -6.88 24.58 6.87
N ARG A 175 -7.27 25.54 6.02
CA ARG A 175 -8.18 25.26 4.91
C ARG A 175 -7.56 24.30 3.89
N SER A 176 -6.30 24.52 3.50
CA SER A 176 -5.64 23.63 2.54
C SER A 176 -5.38 22.24 3.12
N ARG A 177 -5.10 22.15 4.43
CA ARG A 177 -4.98 20.87 5.16
C ARG A 177 -6.30 20.10 5.17
N ILE A 178 -7.43 20.78 5.40
CA ILE A 178 -8.76 20.16 5.32
C ILE A 178 -9.07 19.71 3.89
N GLU A 179 -8.81 20.55 2.89
CA GLU A 179 -9.04 20.21 1.47
C GLU A 179 -8.24 18.95 1.08
N ARG A 180 -6.95 18.87 1.45
CA ARG A 180 -6.13 17.66 1.24
C ARG A 180 -6.66 16.44 1.97
N THR A 181 -7.09 16.60 3.22
CA THR A 181 -7.68 15.51 4.01
C THR A 181 -8.95 14.97 3.35
N VAL A 182 -9.80 15.86 2.83
CA VAL A 182 -11.01 15.48 2.09
C VAL A 182 -10.65 14.76 0.79
N GLU A 183 -9.67 15.24 0.04
CA GLU A 183 -9.17 14.57 -1.19
C GLU A 183 -8.63 13.17 -0.89
N GLN A 184 -7.87 13.01 0.20
CA GLN A 184 -7.38 11.71 0.65
C GLN A 184 -8.53 10.74 0.93
N PHE A 185 -9.51 11.13 1.76
CA PHE A 185 -10.65 10.26 2.04
C PHE A 185 -11.52 9.98 0.81
N ALA A 186 -11.70 10.95 -0.08
CA ALA A 186 -12.41 10.75 -1.35
C ALA A 186 -11.70 9.71 -2.23
N SER A 187 -10.37 9.77 -2.34
CA SER A 187 -9.59 8.79 -3.10
C SER A 187 -9.71 7.37 -2.53
N LEU A 188 -9.78 7.22 -1.20
CA LEU A 188 -10.01 5.93 -0.56
C LEU A 188 -11.42 5.39 -0.78
N ALA A 189 -12.43 6.27 -0.73
CA ALA A 189 -13.81 5.90 -1.02
C ALA A 189 -13.95 5.39 -2.47
N ASP A 190 -13.35 6.10 -3.43
CA ASP A 190 -13.32 5.73 -4.84
C ASP A 190 -12.61 4.38 -5.07
N LEU A 191 -11.48 4.14 -4.38
CA LEU A 191 -10.76 2.87 -4.41
C LEU A 191 -11.66 1.72 -3.90
N ALA A 192 -12.32 1.93 -2.76
CA ALA A 192 -13.21 0.93 -2.16
C ALA A 192 -14.45 0.64 -3.02
N GLN A 193 -15.00 1.66 -3.67
CA GLN A 193 -16.15 1.52 -4.57
C GLN A 193 -15.80 0.76 -5.84
N THR A 194 -14.63 1.00 -6.43
CA THR A 194 -14.17 0.30 -7.64
C THR A 194 -14.05 -1.21 -7.43
N LEU A 195 -13.70 -1.63 -6.20
CA LEU A 195 -13.68 -3.05 -5.81
C LEU A 195 -15.08 -3.62 -5.50
N ASN A 196 -16.10 -2.78 -5.35
CA ASN A 196 -17.48 -3.18 -5.06
C ASN A 196 -18.33 -3.34 -6.33
N GLU A 197 -18.05 -2.56 -7.37
CA GLU A 197 -18.80 -2.59 -8.64
C GLU A 197 -18.55 -3.86 -9.46
N ARG A 198 -17.63 -4.71 -9.02
CA ARG A 198 -17.40 -6.01 -9.60
C ARG A 198 -17.94 -7.07 -8.64
N GLU A 199 -19.01 -7.74 -9.02
CA GLU A 199 -19.44 -8.98 -8.37
C GLU A 199 -18.36 -10.04 -8.63
N ARG A 200 -17.83 -10.65 -7.57
CA ARG A 200 -16.87 -11.76 -7.66
C ARG A 200 -17.57 -13.04 -8.07
#